data_AF-A0A525W083-F1
#
_entry.id   AF-A0A525W083-F1
#
_cell.length_a   1.000
_cell.length_b   1.000
_cell.length_c   1.000
_cell.angle_alpha   90.00
_cell.angle_beta   90.00
_cell.angle_gamma   90.00
#
_symmetry.space_group_name_H-M   'P 1'
#
loop_
_entity.id
_entity.type
_entity.pdbx_description
1 polymer ?
#
loop_
_entity_poly.entity_id
_entity_poly.type
_entity_poly.pdbx_seq_one_letter_code
_entity_poly.pdbx_strand_id
1 'polypeptide(L)'
;MVQIVRSGAFLQQCWSVHPLCVTVKRMTDEKAVVLSCSSCKSAHYLTVTAVTSQAASAQHLTGEGTSRDEPPGEEFLKACVSSHHASLTLREMDVFQDLVRLRCADCRRLYELAIAAFETRYK
;
A
#
# COMPACT_ATOMS: atom_id res chain seq x y z
N MET A 1 -13.48 -22.15 -8.01
CA MET A 1 -14.16 -21.58 -6.83
C MET A 1 -13.19 -20.58 -6.23
N VAL A 2 -13.53 -19.29 -6.12
CA VAL A 2 -12.58 -18.31 -5.55
C VAL A 2 -12.63 -18.45 -4.03
N GLN A 3 -11.49 -18.78 -3.40
CA GLN A 3 -11.37 -18.78 -1.95
C GLN A 3 -10.99 -17.38 -1.47
N ILE A 4 -11.67 -16.89 -0.43
CA ILE A 4 -11.42 -15.58 0.19
C ILE A 4 -10.92 -15.83 1.61
N VAL A 5 -9.71 -15.38 1.90
CA VAL A 5 -9.12 -15.45 3.24
C VAL A 5 -9.00 -14.05 3.82
N ARG A 6 -9.61 -13.83 4.99
CA ARG A 6 -9.63 -12.54 5.68
C ARG A 6 -8.53 -12.45 6.74
N SER A 7 -7.28 -12.39 6.31
CA SER A 7 -6.11 -12.33 7.20
C SER A 7 -4.94 -11.67 6.50
N GLY A 8 -4.23 -10.79 7.22
CA GLY A 8 -2.98 -10.18 6.74
C GLY A 8 -1.81 -11.16 6.63
N ALA A 9 -1.87 -12.30 7.33
CA ALA A 9 -0.81 -13.31 7.33
C ALA A 9 -0.48 -13.83 5.92
N PHE A 10 -1.49 -13.93 5.05
CA PHE A 10 -1.30 -14.39 3.67
C PHE A 10 -0.53 -13.38 2.82
N LEU A 11 -0.82 -12.08 2.96
CA LEU A 11 -0.03 -11.04 2.30
C LEU A 11 1.38 -10.99 2.88
N GLN A 12 1.53 -11.13 4.20
CA GLN A 12 2.83 -11.14 4.86
C GLN A 12 3.69 -12.29 4.34
N GLN A 13 3.16 -13.51 4.30
CA GLN A 13 3.87 -14.67 3.76
C GLN A 13 4.21 -14.47 2.28
N CYS A 14 3.26 -13.96 1.48
CA CYS A 14 3.50 -13.66 0.08
C CYS A 14 4.65 -12.67 -0.11
N TRP A 15 4.70 -11.60 0.68
CA TRP A 15 5.75 -10.59 0.62
C TRP A 15 7.09 -11.10 1.16
N SER A 16 7.10 -11.86 2.27
CA SER A 16 8.33 -12.45 2.81
C SER A 16 9.01 -13.41 1.81
N VAL A 17 8.23 -14.13 1.00
CA VAL A 17 8.75 -15.02 -0.05
C VAL A 17 9.05 -14.28 -1.36
N HIS A 18 8.26 -13.25 -1.70
CA HIS A 18 8.38 -12.51 -2.96
C HIS A 18 8.47 -10.98 -2.77
N PRO A 19 9.50 -10.48 -2.09
CA PRO A 19 9.56 -9.09 -1.61
C PRO A 19 9.60 -8.05 -2.74
N LEU A 20 10.01 -8.44 -3.95
CA LEU A 20 10.12 -7.57 -5.13
C LEU A 20 8.97 -7.73 -6.12
N CYS A 21 8.03 -8.64 -5.86
CA CYS A 21 7.03 -9.04 -6.84
C CYS A 21 5.63 -8.51 -6.53
N VAL A 22 5.44 -7.87 -5.38
CA VAL A 22 4.14 -7.34 -4.94
C VAL A 22 4.03 -5.86 -5.33
N THR A 23 3.16 -5.58 -6.29
CA THR A 23 2.89 -4.24 -6.82
C THR A 23 1.44 -3.84 -6.62
N VAL A 24 1.17 -2.54 -6.66
CA VAL A 24 -0.20 -2.03 -6.70
C VAL A 24 -0.80 -2.28 -8.08
N LYS A 25 -2.01 -2.85 -8.09
CA LYS A 25 -2.78 -3.04 -9.31
C LYS A 25 -3.74 -1.88 -9.56
N ARG A 26 -4.45 -1.44 -8.52
CA ARG A 26 -5.41 -0.32 -8.55
C ARG A 26 -5.84 0.08 -7.15
N MET A 27 -6.51 1.23 -7.06
CA MET A 27 -7.22 1.69 -5.87
C MET A 27 -8.71 1.85 -6.24
N THR A 28 -9.62 1.49 -5.34
CA THR A 28 -11.06 1.68 -5.52
C THR A 28 -11.53 2.96 -4.83
N ASP A 29 -12.72 3.43 -5.18
CA ASP A 29 -13.34 4.60 -4.55
C ASP A 29 -13.68 4.37 -3.07
N GLU A 30 -13.87 3.10 -2.67
CA GLU A 30 -14.14 2.64 -1.30
C GLU A 30 -12.85 2.51 -0.45
N LYS A 31 -11.79 3.24 -0.82
CA LYS A 31 -10.47 3.21 -0.15
C LYS A 31 -9.83 1.82 -0.09
N ALA A 32 -10.12 0.93 -1.05
CA ALA A 32 -9.46 -0.36 -1.13
C ALA A 32 -8.26 -0.31 -2.08
N VAL A 33 -7.07 -0.69 -1.61
CA VAL A 33 -5.88 -0.88 -2.44
C VAL A 33 -5.76 -2.35 -2.80
N VAL A 34 -5.69 -2.63 -4.11
CA VAL A 34 -5.51 -4.00 -4.61
C VAL A 34 -4.04 -4.19 -4.97
N LEU A 35 -3.38 -5.12 -4.29
CA LEU A 35 -2.04 -5.58 -4.61
C LEU A 35 -2.10 -6.87 -5.43
N SER A 36 -1.10 -7.06 -6.30
CA SER A 36 -0.91 -8.32 -7.02
C SER A 36 0.53 -8.77 -6.92
N CYS A 37 0.74 -10.07 -6.69
CA CYS A 37 2.05 -10.68 -6.77
C CYS A 37 2.26 -11.28 -8.17
N SER A 38 3.31 -10.84 -8.87
CA SER A 38 3.65 -11.41 -10.18
C SER A 38 4.17 -12.85 -10.11
N SER A 39 4.62 -13.32 -8.94
CA SER A 39 5.14 -14.70 -8.76
C SER A 39 4.04 -15.71 -8.44
N CYS A 40 3.32 -15.55 -7.32
CA CYS A 40 2.27 -16.51 -6.91
C CYS A 40 0.89 -16.20 -7.50
N LYS A 41 0.75 -15.14 -8.30
CA LYS A 41 -0.49 -14.71 -8.98
C LYS A 41 -1.67 -14.43 -8.04
N SER A 42 -1.41 -14.29 -6.74
CA SER A 42 -2.42 -13.92 -5.73
C SER A 42 -2.76 -12.44 -5.83
N ALA A 43 -4.02 -12.12 -5.53
CA ALA A 43 -4.50 -10.75 -5.38
C ALA A 43 -4.87 -10.49 -3.91
N HIS A 44 -4.33 -9.41 -3.36
CA HIS A 44 -4.57 -8.99 -1.98
C HIS A 44 -5.32 -7.66 -1.98
N TYR A 45 -6.39 -7.57 -1.22
CA TYR A 45 -7.26 -6.42 -1.09
C TYR A 45 -7.06 -5.86 0.31
N LEU A 46 -6.74 -4.57 0.37
CA LEU A 46 -6.46 -3.86 1.59
C LEU A 46 -7.47 -2.74 1.73
N THR A 47 -8.33 -2.79 2.74
CA THR A 47 -9.21 -1.66 3.06
C THR A 47 -8.41 -0.68 3.90
N VAL A 48 -8.27 0.56 3.43
CA VAL A 48 -7.39 1.56 4.04
C VAL A 48 -8.19 2.54 4.90
N THR A 49 -7.76 2.72 6.14
CA THR A 49 -8.35 3.70 7.07
C THR A 49 -7.70 5.07 6.92
N ALA A 50 -6.37 5.09 6.84
CA ALA A 50 -5.59 6.31 6.76
C ALA A 50 -4.38 6.14 5.82
N VAL A 51 -3.98 7.24 5.19
CA VAL A 51 -2.84 7.31 4.30
C VAL A 51 -1.96 8.49 4.70
N THR A 52 -0.71 8.20 5.02
CA THR A 52 0.33 9.21 5.20
C THR A 52 1.26 9.14 3.99
N SER A 53 1.56 10.28 3.38
CA SER A 53 2.50 10.35 2.26
C SER A 53 3.74 11.16 2.64
N GLN A 54 4.92 10.67 2.29
CA GLN A 54 6.18 11.36 2.49
C GLN A 54 6.94 11.45 1.16
N ALA A 55 7.33 12.66 0.76
CA ALA A 55 8.21 12.83 -0.40
C ALA A 55 9.65 12.48 -0.01
N ALA A 56 10.42 11.88 -0.94
CA ALA A 56 11.81 11.48 -0.69
C ALA A 56 12.75 12.62 -0.25
N SER A 57 12.37 13.88 -0.50
CA SER A 57 13.14 15.07 -0.15
C SER A 57 12.79 15.66 1.22
N ALA A 58 11.74 15.17 1.89
CA ALA A 58 11.35 15.63 3.22
C ALA A 58 12.18 14.89 4.27
N GLN A 59 13.45 15.29 4.42
CA GLN A 59 14.23 14.90 5.60
C GLN A 59 13.58 15.52 6.82
N HIS A 60 13.33 14.68 7.83
CA HIS A 60 12.90 14.99 9.19
C HIS A 60 13.38 16.37 9.67
N LEU A 61 12.49 17.37 9.63
CA LEU A 61 12.54 18.45 10.60
C LEU A 61 11.62 18.01 11.73
N THR A 62 12.22 17.50 12.81
CA THR A 62 11.57 17.41 14.11
C THR A 62 11.09 18.80 14.49
N GLY A 63 9.79 19.03 14.38
CA GLY A 63 9.16 20.28 14.75
C GLY A 63 7.68 20.19 14.48
N GLU A 64 6.88 20.24 15.54
CA GLU A 64 5.44 20.43 15.50
C GLU A 64 5.08 21.46 14.43
N GLY A 65 4.39 20.98 13.40
CA GLY A 65 3.97 21.79 12.28
C GLY A 65 2.92 21.02 11.52
N THR A 66 1.68 21.09 11.99
CA THR A 66 0.52 20.66 11.21
C THR A 66 0.50 21.50 9.94
N SER A 67 1.05 20.95 8.84
CA SER A 67 0.97 21.59 7.53
C SER A 67 -0.48 21.47 7.05
N ARG A 68 -1.28 22.51 7.33
CA ARG A 68 -2.74 22.54 7.10
C ARG A 68 -3.16 22.69 5.63
N ASP A 69 -2.24 22.56 4.68
CA ASP A 69 -2.50 22.80 3.24
C ASP A 69 -1.91 21.72 2.30
N GLU A 70 -1.31 20.65 2.84
CA GLU A 70 -0.96 19.53 1.97
C GLU A 70 -2.22 18.71 1.62
N PRO A 71 -2.41 18.33 0.34
CA PRO A 71 -3.45 17.40 -0.04
C PRO A 71 -3.39 16.16 0.86
N PRO A 72 -4.54 15.64 1.33
CA PRO A 72 -4.56 14.45 2.16
C PRO A 72 -3.79 13.33 1.46
N GLY A 73 -3.00 12.55 2.21
CA GLY A 73 -2.13 11.52 1.63
C GLY A 73 -2.85 10.54 0.69
N GLU A 74 -4.16 10.37 0.89
CA GLU A 74 -5.07 9.62 0.03
C GLU A 74 -5.12 10.18 -1.41
N GLU A 75 -5.17 11.50 -1.60
CA GLU A 75 -5.18 12.13 -2.92
C GLU A 75 -3.86 11.92 -3.65
N PHE A 76 -2.72 12.05 -2.94
CA PHE A 76 -1.41 11.73 -3.51
C PHE A 76 -1.31 10.26 -3.91
N LEU A 77 -1.81 9.35 -3.07
CA LEU A 77 -1.82 7.93 -3.38
C LEU A 77 -2.71 7.64 -4.60
N LYS A 78 -3.93 8.20 -4.67
CA LYS A 78 -4.84 8.04 -5.81
C LYS A 78 -4.19 8.50 -7.11
N ALA A 79 -3.61 9.70 -7.13
CA ALA A 79 -2.90 10.22 -8.30
C ALA A 79 -1.71 9.30 -8.67
N CYS A 80 -0.94 8.86 -7.68
CA CYS A 80 0.20 7.99 -7.90
C CYS A 80 -0.19 6.60 -8.41
N VAL A 81 -1.32 6.04 -7.95
CA VAL A 81 -1.84 4.77 -8.47
C VAL A 81 -2.30 4.94 -9.92
N SER A 82 -3.04 6.00 -10.22
CA SER A 82 -3.53 6.26 -11.59
C SER A 82 -2.38 6.39 -12.60
N SER A 83 -1.27 7.03 -12.23
CA SER A 83 -0.13 7.25 -13.14
C SER A 83 0.96 6.18 -13.06
N HIS A 84 1.20 5.60 -11.88
CA HIS A 84 2.41 4.81 -11.59
C HIS A 84 2.12 3.48 -10.86
N HIS A 85 0.92 2.89 -10.98
CA HIS A 85 0.57 1.64 -10.28
C HIS A 85 1.64 0.54 -10.40
N ALA A 86 2.18 0.32 -11.61
CA ALA A 86 3.21 -0.69 -11.85
C ALA A 86 4.54 -0.42 -11.12
N SER A 87 4.83 0.86 -10.83
CA SER A 87 6.02 1.32 -10.13
C SER A 87 5.83 1.43 -8.61
N LEU A 88 4.60 1.26 -8.12
CA LEU A 88 4.26 1.22 -6.69
C LEU A 88 4.43 -0.20 -6.15
N THR A 89 5.41 -0.35 -5.27
CA THR A 89 5.85 -1.65 -4.71
C THR A 89 5.63 -1.70 -3.20
N LEU A 90 5.26 -2.88 -2.69
CA LEU A 90 5.22 -3.14 -1.26
C LEU A 90 6.65 -3.21 -0.69
N ARG A 91 6.95 -2.39 0.32
CA ARG A 91 8.27 -2.29 0.94
C ARG A 91 8.34 -2.85 2.34
N GLU A 92 7.26 -2.73 3.08
CA GLU A 92 7.18 -3.20 4.45
C GLU A 92 5.75 -3.57 4.76
N MET A 93 5.61 -4.58 5.61
CA MET A 93 4.34 -5.01 6.15
C MET A 93 4.51 -5.36 7.62
N ASP A 94 3.64 -4.79 8.44
CA ASP A 94 3.48 -5.14 9.85
C ASP A 94 2.02 -5.55 10.07
N VAL A 95 1.78 -6.84 10.28
CA VAL A 95 0.43 -7.37 10.52
C VAL A 95 -0.03 -7.14 11.96
N PHE A 96 0.88 -6.87 12.89
CA PHE A 96 0.53 -6.60 14.29
C PHE A 96 0.05 -5.17 14.49
N GLN A 97 0.56 -4.25 13.66
CA GLN A 97 0.15 -2.85 13.64
C GLN A 97 -0.84 -2.51 12.52
N ASP A 98 -1.28 -3.52 11.74
CA ASP A 98 -2.12 -3.34 10.56
C ASP A 98 -1.56 -2.24 9.61
N LEU A 99 -0.26 -2.29 9.36
CA LEU A 99 0.47 -1.24 8.65
C LEU A 99 1.17 -1.78 7.41
N VAL A 100 1.03 -1.03 6.31
CA VAL A 100 1.65 -1.36 5.02
C VAL A 100 2.38 -0.15 4.47
N ARG A 101 3.63 -0.32 4.03
CA ARG A 101 4.39 0.74 3.36
C ARG A 101 4.58 0.45 1.88
N LEU A 102 4.17 1.41 1.05
CA LEU A 102 4.37 1.39 -0.39
C LEU A 102 5.41 2.43 -0.79
N ARG A 103 6.21 2.11 -1.80
CA ARG A 103 7.13 3.06 -2.42
C ARG A 103 6.95 3.06 -3.94
N CYS A 104 6.81 4.25 -4.49
CA CYS A 104 6.82 4.46 -5.94
C CYS A 104 8.26 4.63 -6.42
N ALA A 105 8.65 3.92 -7.48
CA ALA A 105 9.95 4.14 -8.10
C ALA A 105 10.01 5.45 -8.92
N ASP A 106 8.88 5.86 -9.51
CA ASP A 106 8.83 7.00 -10.44
C ASP A 106 8.81 8.35 -9.70
N CYS A 107 7.80 8.56 -8.86
CA CYS A 107 7.69 9.80 -8.07
C CYS A 107 8.49 9.77 -6.75
N ARG A 108 9.11 8.62 -6.43
CA ARG A 108 9.93 8.38 -5.23
C ARG A 108 9.23 8.61 -3.89
N ARG A 109 7.90 8.79 -3.88
CA ARG A 109 7.12 8.95 -2.64
C ARG A 109 7.00 7.62 -1.88
N LEU A 110 7.04 7.73 -0.55
CA LEU A 110 6.69 6.67 0.39
C LEU A 110 5.26 6.92 0.89
N TYR A 111 4.47 5.87 0.95
CA TYR A 111 3.13 5.89 1.52
C TYR A 111 3.06 4.89 2.66
N GLU A 112 2.56 5.34 3.80
CA GLU A 112 2.20 4.48 4.92
C GLU A 112 0.69 4.37 4.98
N LEU A 113 0.18 3.15 4.99
CA LEU A 113 -1.23 2.82 4.98
C LEU A 113 -1.59 2.14 6.29
N ALA A 114 -2.54 2.72 7.03
CA ALA A 114 -3.21 2.03 8.13
C ALA A 114 -4.36 1.20 7.55
N ILE A 115 -4.39 -0.09 7.86
CA ILE A 115 -5.29 -1.07 7.23
C ILE A 115 -6.43 -1.41 8.19
N ALA A 116 -7.67 -1.35 7.73
CA ALA A 116 -8.84 -1.84 8.46
C ALA A 116 -9.08 -3.34 8.26
N ALA A 117 -8.80 -3.84 7.05
CA ALA A 117 -9.07 -5.22 6.68
C ALA A 117 -8.14 -5.71 5.58
N PHE A 118 -7.80 -6.99 5.67
CA PHE A 118 -7.04 -7.74 4.66
C PHE A 118 -7.94 -8.82 4.06
N GLU A 119 -8.02 -8.89 2.74
CA GLU A 119 -8.57 -10.06 2.04
C GLU A 119 -7.58 -10.58 0.98
N THR A 120 -7.30 -11.87 0.97
CA THR A 120 -6.57 -12.51 -0.11
C THR A 120 -7.54 -13.37 -0.93
N ARG A 121 -7.51 -13.20 -2.25
CA ARG A 121 -8.32 -13.99 -3.19
C ARG A 121 -7.39 -14.83 -4.06
N TYR A 122 -7.60 -16.13 -4.05
CA TYR A 122 -6.91 -17.08 -4.91
C TYR A 122 -7.91 -18.10 -5.48
N LYS A 123 -7.52 -18.73 -6.58
CA LYS A 123 -8.31 -19.76 -7.27
C LYS A 123 -7.77 -21.15 -6.94
#